data_AF-A0A2U1LHT2-F1
#
_entry.id   AF-A0A2U1LHT2-F1
#
_cell.length_a   1.000
_cell.length_b   1.000
_cell.length_c   1.000
_cell.angle_alpha   90.00
_cell.angle_beta   90.00
_cell.angle_gamma   90.00
#
_symmetry.space_group_name_H-M   'P 1'
#
loop_
_entity.id
_entity.type
_entity.pdbx_description
1 polymer ?
#
loop_
_entity_poly.entity_id
_entity_poly.type
_entity_poly.pdbx_seq_one_letter_code
_entity_poly.pdbx_strand_id
1 'polypeptide(L)'
;MKFEVPSKIQAISLPLILTPPYKSLIAHAHNGSGKTTCFVLGILSRIDMNLHAPQALCICPTRELVIQMGKFTGVTTELGLPDNYKRIDKRAPISAQVIIGTPGTIKVWIEAKKLGTYNLKILVFDEADHMLAQGGFRADFVRMMKAIVKQTSEIQV
;
A
#
# COMPACT_ATOMS: atom_id res chain seq x y z
N MET A 1 16.04 -13.29 -10.28
CA MET A 1 16.70 -12.01 -9.88
C MET A 1 17.96 -12.37 -9.09
N LYS A 2 19.11 -11.73 -9.36
CA LYS A 2 20.35 -11.92 -8.59
C LYS A 2 20.48 -10.82 -7.53
N PHE A 3 19.84 -11.00 -6.38
CA PHE A 3 20.06 -10.15 -5.21
C PHE A 3 21.12 -10.85 -4.33
N GLU A 4 22.31 -10.28 -4.23
CA GLU A 4 23.39 -10.86 -3.42
C GLU A 4 23.61 -10.07 -2.13
N VAL A 5 23.48 -8.73 -2.18
CA VAL A 5 23.67 -7.84 -1.03
C VAL A 5 22.56 -6.78 -1.03
N PRO A 6 21.95 -6.47 0.13
CA PRO A 6 20.97 -5.39 0.23
C PRO A 6 21.61 -4.04 -0.11
N SER A 7 20.88 -3.20 -0.82
CA SER A 7 21.28 -1.80 -1.01
C SER A 7 21.30 -1.03 0.32
N LYS A 8 21.90 0.16 0.34
CA LYS A 8 21.97 1.00 1.55
C LYS A 8 20.58 1.26 2.17
N ILE A 9 19.58 1.57 1.34
CA ILE A 9 18.21 1.81 1.85
C ILE A 9 17.57 0.51 2.34
N GLN A 10 17.83 -0.63 1.69
CA GLN A 10 17.34 -1.94 2.12
C GLN A 10 17.93 -2.35 3.46
N ALA A 11 19.25 -2.21 3.63
CA ALA A 11 19.93 -2.57 4.87
C ALA A 11 19.40 -1.78 6.09
N ILE A 12 18.98 -0.52 5.88
CA ILE A 12 18.43 0.33 6.93
C ILE A 12 16.94 0.05 7.14
N SER A 13 16.15 -0.03 6.06
CA SER A 13 14.68 -0.11 6.14
C SER A 13 14.18 -1.52 6.46
N LEU A 14 14.80 -2.58 5.93
CA LEU A 14 14.30 -3.94 6.10
C LEU A 14 14.20 -4.39 7.57
N PRO A 15 15.19 -4.13 8.46
CA PRO A 15 15.05 -4.47 9.88
C PRO A 15 13.88 -3.75 10.56
N LEU A 16 13.57 -2.51 10.15
CA LEU A 16 12.45 -1.73 10.69
C LEU A 16 11.10 -2.24 10.18
N ILE A 17 11.09 -2.78 8.96
CA ILE A 17 9.89 -3.25 8.26
C ILE A 17 9.54 -4.70 8.64
N LEU A 18 10.55 -5.57 8.79
CA LEU A 18 10.36 -7.02 8.91
C LEU A 18 10.39 -7.53 10.35
N THR A 19 10.97 -6.79 11.28
CA THR A 19 11.17 -7.27 12.66
C THR A 19 10.18 -6.61 13.62
N PRO A 20 9.38 -7.38 14.38
CA PRO A 20 8.58 -6.85 15.47
C PRO A 20 9.46 -6.23 16.59
N PRO A 21 9.04 -5.10 17.20
CA PRO A 21 7.87 -4.30 16.85
C PRO A 21 8.11 -3.55 15.53
N TYR A 22 7.17 -3.72 14.59
CA TYR A 22 7.21 -3.08 13.28
C TYR A 22 7.20 -1.56 13.44
N LYS A 23 8.08 -0.86 12.73
CA LYS A 23 8.22 0.59 12.85
C LYS A 23 7.76 1.30 11.59
N SER A 24 6.94 2.33 11.75
CA SER A 24 6.63 3.27 10.68
C SER A 24 7.90 4.05 10.31
N LEU A 25 8.07 4.38 9.04
CA LEU A 25 9.26 5.09 8.58
C LEU A 25 8.99 6.00 7.38
N ILE A 26 9.80 7.05 7.26
CA ILE A 26 9.89 7.87 6.06
C ILE A 26 11.23 7.55 5.40
N ALA A 27 11.18 6.97 4.21
CA ALA A 27 12.36 6.62 3.42
C ALA A 27 12.51 7.56 2.23
N HIS A 28 13.59 8.36 2.22
CA HIS A 28 13.92 9.23 1.09
C HIS A 28 15.20 8.72 0.39
N ALA A 29 15.07 8.35 -0.88
CA ALA A 29 16.17 7.89 -1.73
C ALA A 29 15.81 8.06 -3.21
N HIS A 30 16.80 8.04 -4.11
CA HIS A 30 16.58 8.15 -5.56
C HIS A 30 15.91 6.89 -6.15
N ASN A 31 15.39 7.00 -7.38
CA ASN A 31 14.80 5.88 -8.11
C ASN A 31 15.84 4.79 -8.39
N GLY A 32 15.46 3.52 -8.30
CA GLY A 32 16.39 2.40 -8.43
C GLY A 32 17.19 2.07 -7.15
N SER A 33 17.02 2.82 -6.06
CA SER A 33 17.68 2.53 -4.77
C SER A 33 17.19 1.25 -4.07
N GLY A 34 16.05 0.68 -4.49
CA GLY A 34 15.50 -0.54 -3.90
C GLY A 34 14.41 -0.33 -2.84
N LYS A 35 13.87 0.90 -2.68
CA LYS A 35 12.71 1.21 -1.81
C LYS A 35 11.53 0.28 -2.07
N THR A 36 11.24 0.03 -3.35
CA THR A 36 10.15 -0.83 -3.78
C THR A 36 10.28 -2.24 -3.23
N THR A 37 11.48 -2.82 -3.28
CA THR A 37 11.76 -4.12 -2.68
C THR A 37 11.50 -4.13 -1.18
N CYS A 38 11.85 -3.06 -0.46
CA CYS A 38 11.65 -2.97 0.99
C CYS A 38 10.18 -3.14 1.38
N PHE A 39 9.29 -2.33 0.78
CA PHE A 39 7.88 -2.38 1.16
C PHE A 39 7.18 -3.61 0.59
N VAL A 40 7.57 -4.13 -0.58
CA VAL A 40 7.04 -5.41 -1.08
C VAL A 40 7.36 -6.55 -0.15
N LEU A 41 8.62 -6.67 0.30
CA LEU A 41 8.99 -7.70 1.26
C LEU A 41 8.22 -7.53 2.58
N GLY A 42 8.04 -6.29 3.06
CA GLY A 42 7.21 -6.01 4.22
C GLY A 42 5.77 -6.47 4.06
N ILE A 43 5.14 -6.15 2.93
CA ILE A 43 3.78 -6.59 2.62
C ILE A 43 3.73 -8.12 2.63
N LEU A 44 4.56 -8.77 1.82
CA LEU A 44 4.55 -10.22 1.66
C LEU A 44 4.84 -10.98 2.96
N SER A 45 5.70 -10.43 3.83
CA SER A 45 6.00 -11.07 5.12
C SER A 45 4.87 -11.02 6.13
N ARG A 46 3.82 -10.21 5.88
CA ARG A 46 2.72 -9.97 6.84
C ARG A 46 1.34 -10.38 6.32
N ILE A 47 1.19 -10.67 5.02
CA ILE A 47 -0.07 -11.18 4.45
C ILE A 47 -0.38 -12.57 5.02
N ASP A 48 -1.61 -12.75 5.50
CA ASP A 48 -2.22 -14.04 5.74
C ASP A 48 -2.97 -14.50 4.49
N MET A 49 -2.53 -15.62 3.91
CA MET A 49 -3.10 -16.17 2.69
C MET A 49 -4.51 -16.73 2.87
N ASN A 50 -4.92 -17.07 4.09
CA ASN A 50 -6.24 -17.63 4.39
C ASN A 50 -7.30 -16.54 4.66
N LEU A 51 -6.87 -15.30 4.87
CA LEU A 51 -7.75 -14.16 5.12
C LEU A 51 -8.02 -13.40 3.82
N HIS A 52 -9.20 -13.62 3.24
CA HIS A 52 -9.68 -12.92 2.03
C HIS A 52 -10.27 -11.54 2.36
N ALA A 53 -9.41 -10.66 2.85
CA ALA A 53 -9.74 -9.27 3.14
C ALA A 53 -8.52 -8.37 2.88
N PRO A 54 -8.72 -7.05 2.67
CA PRO A 54 -7.62 -6.10 2.53
C PRO A 54 -6.71 -6.11 3.75
N GLN A 55 -5.43 -6.38 3.52
CA GLN A 55 -4.39 -6.48 4.55
C GLN A 55 -3.20 -5.56 4.30
N ALA A 56 -2.99 -5.13 3.05
CA ALA A 56 -2.05 -4.08 2.71
C ALA A 56 -2.65 -3.10 1.70
N LEU A 57 -2.32 -1.83 1.87
CA LEU A 57 -2.73 -0.77 0.97
C LEU A 57 -1.48 -0.01 0.51
N CYS A 58 -1.22 -0.03 -0.80
CA CYS A 58 -0.18 0.78 -1.41
C CYS A 58 -0.83 1.89 -2.24
N ILE A 59 -0.52 3.12 -1.88
CA ILE A 59 -0.91 4.29 -2.64
C ILE A 59 0.32 4.68 -3.46
N CYS A 60 0.25 4.45 -4.76
CA CYS A 60 1.36 4.68 -5.69
C CYS A 60 0.82 5.00 -7.10
N PRO A 61 1.60 5.72 -7.93
CA PRO A 61 1.23 5.99 -9.31
C PRO A 61 1.50 4.81 -10.26
N THR A 62 2.39 3.88 -9.90
CA THR A 62 2.90 2.82 -10.80
C THR A 62 2.13 1.49 -10.62
N ARG A 63 1.96 0.73 -11.71
CA ARG A 63 1.15 -0.51 -11.78
C ARG A 63 2.01 -1.78 -11.90
N GLU A 64 3.26 -1.63 -12.28
CA GLU A 64 4.21 -2.68 -12.64
C GLU A 64 4.45 -3.63 -11.47
N LEU A 65 4.45 -3.07 -10.25
CA LEU A 65 4.69 -3.82 -9.03
C LEU A 65 3.58 -4.82 -8.71
N VAL A 66 2.33 -4.44 -8.97
CA VAL A 66 1.14 -5.26 -8.72
C VAL A 66 1.19 -6.52 -9.55
N ILE A 67 1.56 -6.35 -10.82
CA ILE A 67 1.66 -7.43 -11.80
C ILE A 67 2.74 -8.42 -11.35
N GLN A 68 3.85 -7.95 -10.79
CA GLN A 68 4.93 -8.80 -10.30
C GLN A 68 4.50 -9.56 -9.03
N MET A 69 3.89 -8.88 -8.04
CA MET A 69 3.49 -9.53 -6.79
C MET A 69 2.46 -10.63 -7.00
N GLY A 70 1.38 -10.35 -7.73
CA GLY A 70 0.31 -11.34 -7.95
C GLY A 70 0.76 -12.58 -8.73
N LYS A 71 1.69 -12.41 -9.68
CA LYS A 71 2.18 -13.52 -10.52
C LYS A 71 3.02 -14.55 -9.77
N PHE A 72 3.80 -14.13 -8.78
CA PHE A 72 4.82 -15.00 -8.16
C PHE A 72 4.47 -15.47 -6.75
N THR A 73 3.43 -14.93 -6.11
CA THR A 73 3.15 -15.19 -4.68
C THR A 73 1.80 -15.81 -4.38
N GLY A 74 0.87 -15.81 -5.35
CA GLY A 74 -0.52 -16.23 -5.13
C GLY A 74 -1.36 -15.23 -4.32
N VAL A 75 -0.77 -14.12 -3.87
CA VAL A 75 -1.47 -13.03 -3.17
C VAL A 75 -2.48 -12.39 -4.13
N THR A 76 -3.72 -12.27 -3.68
CA THR A 76 -4.76 -11.58 -4.45
C THR A 76 -4.54 -10.08 -4.40
N THR A 77 -4.54 -9.46 -5.58
CA THR A 77 -4.27 -8.03 -5.73
C THR A 77 -5.39 -7.33 -6.50
N GLU A 78 -5.77 -6.13 -6.07
CA GLU A 78 -6.79 -5.33 -6.76
C GLU A 78 -6.33 -3.89 -7.01
N LEU A 79 -6.65 -3.40 -8.22
CA LEU A 79 -6.23 -2.09 -8.71
C LEU A 79 -7.32 -1.02 -8.59
N GLY A 80 -7.07 -0.01 -7.77
CA GLY A 80 -7.87 1.21 -7.62
C GLY A 80 -7.43 2.30 -8.59
N LEU A 81 -7.84 2.18 -9.86
CA LEU A 81 -7.53 3.15 -10.92
C LEU A 81 -8.74 4.02 -11.30
N PRO A 82 -8.53 5.25 -11.82
CA PRO A 82 -9.60 6.19 -12.16
C PRO A 82 -10.61 5.66 -13.18
N ASP A 83 -10.25 4.73 -14.07
CA ASP A 83 -11.17 4.21 -15.10
C ASP A 83 -12.16 3.14 -14.58
N ASN A 84 -12.07 2.76 -13.30
CA ASN A 84 -12.88 1.68 -12.73
C ASN A 84 -14.22 2.15 -12.12
N TYR A 85 -14.77 3.31 -12.50
CA TYR A 85 -16.11 3.74 -12.09
C TYR A 85 -17.23 2.94 -12.81
N LYS A 86 -17.20 1.61 -12.70
CA LYS A 86 -18.46 0.89 -12.52
C LYS A 86 -19.18 1.59 -11.38
N ARG A 87 -20.47 1.89 -11.56
CA ARG A 87 -21.39 2.41 -10.54
C ARG A 87 -20.96 1.91 -9.15
N ILE A 88 -20.31 2.77 -8.37
CA ILE A 88 -19.62 2.38 -7.12
C ILE A 88 -20.62 1.74 -6.15
N ASP A 89 -21.87 2.18 -6.20
CA ASP A 89 -23.04 1.61 -5.54
C ASP A 89 -23.20 0.10 -5.81
N LYS A 90 -22.96 -0.34 -7.06
CA LYS A 90 -23.08 -1.73 -7.50
C LYS A 90 -21.80 -2.56 -7.32
N ARG A 91 -20.69 -1.97 -6.87
CA ARG A 91 -19.43 -2.72 -6.64
C ARG A 91 -19.61 -3.68 -5.45
N ALA A 92 -19.12 -4.91 -5.57
CA ALA A 92 -18.98 -5.79 -4.42
C ALA A 92 -17.93 -5.23 -3.43
N PRO A 93 -18.00 -5.59 -2.14
CA PRO A 93 -16.90 -5.37 -1.20
C PRO A 93 -15.61 -6.01 -1.72
N ILE A 94 -14.49 -5.34 -1.48
CA ILE A 94 -13.17 -5.78 -1.91
C ILE A 94 -12.66 -6.84 -0.94
N SER A 95 -12.30 -8.01 -1.47
CA SER A 95 -11.75 -9.13 -0.71
C SER A 95 -10.28 -9.42 -1.03
N ALA A 96 -9.68 -8.68 -1.97
CA ALA A 96 -8.27 -8.82 -2.31
C ALA A 96 -7.38 -8.43 -1.12
N GLN A 97 -6.28 -9.15 -0.94
CA GLN A 97 -5.36 -9.00 0.19
C GLN A 97 -4.48 -7.75 0.06
N VAL A 98 -4.05 -7.42 -1.16
CA VAL A 98 -3.22 -6.25 -1.44
C VAL A 98 -3.94 -5.32 -2.38
N ILE A 99 -4.16 -4.09 -1.93
CA ILE A 99 -4.84 -3.06 -2.70
C ILE A 99 -3.81 -2.04 -3.14
N ILE A 100 -3.83 -1.71 -4.43
CA ILE A 100 -2.91 -0.74 -4.99
C ILE A 100 -3.71 0.27 -5.80
N GLY A 101 -3.57 1.55 -5.51
CA GLY A 101 -4.39 2.55 -6.19
C GLY A 101 -3.99 3.99 -5.97
N THR A 102 -4.68 4.88 -6.67
CA THR A 102 -4.49 6.32 -6.53
C THR A 102 -5.25 6.86 -5.31
N PRO A 103 -4.78 7.95 -4.67
CA PRO A 103 -5.45 8.52 -3.50
C PRO A 103 -6.96 8.76 -3.71
N GLY A 104 -7.33 9.29 -4.88
CA GLY A 104 -8.73 9.60 -5.22
C GLY A 104 -9.62 8.37 -5.28
N THR A 105 -9.18 7.31 -5.98
CA THR A 105 -9.97 6.07 -6.09
C THR A 105 -10.09 5.36 -4.74
N ILE A 106 -9.01 5.31 -3.96
CA ILE A 106 -9.00 4.67 -2.63
C ILE A 106 -9.95 5.41 -1.67
N LYS A 107 -9.93 6.75 -1.68
CA LYS A 107 -10.87 7.57 -0.90
C LYS A 107 -12.32 7.22 -1.22
N VAL A 108 -12.69 7.18 -2.51
CA VAL A 108 -14.05 6.82 -2.95
C VAL A 108 -14.44 5.42 -2.46
N TRP A 109 -13.53 4.44 -2.54
CA TRP A 109 -13.83 3.06 -2.12
C TRP A 109 -14.04 2.93 -0.60
N ILE A 110 -13.26 3.67 0.21
CA ILE A 110 -13.42 3.72 1.66
C ILE A 110 -14.74 4.41 2.02
N GLU A 111 -15.03 5.58 1.45
CA GLU A 111 -16.25 6.36 1.72
C GLU A 111 -17.52 5.58 1.33
N ALA A 112 -17.48 4.85 0.21
CA ALA A 112 -18.56 3.97 -0.24
C ALA A 112 -18.64 2.63 0.53
N LYS A 113 -17.81 2.42 1.56
CA LYS A 113 -17.72 1.19 2.35
C LYS A 113 -17.45 -0.07 1.51
N LYS A 114 -16.74 0.08 0.39
CA LYS A 114 -16.31 -1.03 -0.48
C LYS A 114 -14.92 -1.53 -0.12
N LEU A 115 -14.07 -0.66 0.41
CA LEU A 115 -12.75 -1.02 0.94
C LEU A 115 -12.76 -0.95 2.48
N GLY A 116 -12.65 -2.11 3.12
CA GLY A 116 -12.43 -2.19 4.57
C GLY A 116 -10.95 -1.98 4.92
N THR A 117 -10.69 -1.22 5.98
CA THR A 117 -9.33 -0.85 6.40
C THR A 117 -8.89 -1.51 7.71
N TYR A 118 -9.81 -2.19 8.40
CA TYR A 118 -9.61 -2.73 9.75
C TYR A 118 -8.53 -3.82 9.86
N ASN A 119 -8.30 -4.58 8.79
CA ASN A 119 -7.30 -5.65 8.73
C ASN A 119 -5.95 -5.17 8.17
N LEU A 120 -5.81 -3.88 7.86
CA LEU A 120 -4.59 -3.38 7.25
C LEU A 120 -3.42 -3.47 8.24
N LYS A 121 -2.40 -4.22 7.86
CA LYS A 121 -1.15 -4.36 8.61
C LYS A 121 -0.12 -3.33 8.16
N ILE A 122 -0.16 -2.97 6.87
CA ILE A 122 0.78 -2.06 6.23
C ILE A 122 0.04 -1.08 5.31
N LEU A 123 0.40 0.20 5.43
CA LEU A 123 0.03 1.28 4.53
C LEU A 123 1.31 1.84 3.90
N VAL A 124 1.37 1.93 2.57
CA VAL A 124 2.53 2.45 1.85
C VAL A 124 2.12 3.67 1.05
N PHE A 125 2.97 4.70 1.09
CA PHE A 125 2.89 5.86 0.22
C PHE A 125 4.16 5.96 -0.62
N ASP A 126 4.07 5.60 -1.90
CA ASP A 126 5.19 5.77 -2.84
C ASP A 126 5.11 7.14 -3.52
N GLU A 127 6.25 7.76 -3.80
CA GLU A 127 6.31 9.13 -4.36
C GLU A 127 5.45 10.15 -3.59
N ALA A 128 5.50 10.09 -2.25
CA ALA A 128 4.69 10.92 -1.37
C ALA A 128 4.95 12.44 -1.56
N ASP A 129 6.17 12.81 -1.94
CA ASP A 129 6.52 14.18 -2.33
C ASP A 129 5.73 14.66 -3.55
N HIS A 130 5.64 13.84 -4.60
CA HIS A 130 4.82 14.12 -5.77
C HIS A 130 3.33 14.19 -5.41
N MET A 131 2.84 13.28 -4.55
CA MET A 131 1.45 13.29 -4.08
C MET A 131 1.09 14.56 -3.29
N LEU A 132 2.02 15.09 -2.51
CA LEU A 132 1.82 16.29 -1.71
C LEU A 132 1.94 17.58 -2.52
N ALA A 133 2.66 17.56 -3.64
CA ALA A 133 2.89 18.72 -4.51
C ALA A 133 1.66 19.08 -5.37
N GLN A 134 0.77 18.14 -5.67
CA GLN A 134 -0.43 18.42 -6.45
C GLN A 134 -1.48 19.17 -5.61
N GLY A 135 -1.71 20.44 -5.94
CA GLY A 135 -2.65 21.32 -5.23
C GLY A 135 -4.07 20.72 -5.17
N GLY A 136 -4.62 20.58 -3.95
CA GLY A 136 -5.91 19.91 -3.69
C GLY A 136 -5.78 18.50 -3.09
N PHE A 137 -4.74 17.75 -3.44
CA PHE A 137 -4.55 16.37 -2.96
C PHE A 137 -4.03 16.28 -1.54
N ARG A 138 -3.25 17.27 -1.08
CA ARG A 138 -2.61 17.24 0.25
C ARG A 138 -3.60 17.13 1.41
N ALA A 139 -4.68 17.90 1.40
CA ALA A 139 -5.65 17.89 2.50
C ALA A 139 -6.43 16.57 2.55
N ASP A 140 -6.87 16.10 1.37
CA ASP A 140 -7.59 14.83 1.22
C ASP A 140 -6.73 13.63 1.58
N PHE A 141 -5.47 13.63 1.14
CA PHE A 141 -4.46 12.63 1.48
C PHE A 141 -4.25 12.52 2.99
N VAL A 142 -3.98 13.64 3.65
CA VAL A 142 -3.75 13.69 5.10
C VAL A 142 -5.00 13.23 5.85
N ARG A 143 -6.20 13.64 5.40
CA ARG A 143 -7.46 13.23 6.02
C ARG A 143 -7.69 11.72 5.90
N MET A 144 -7.46 11.15 4.71
CA MET A 144 -7.57 9.72 4.47
C MET A 144 -6.57 8.93 5.34
N MET A 145 -5.30 9.34 5.36
CA MET A 145 -4.28 8.70 6.20
C MET A 145 -4.70 8.70 7.67
N LYS A 146 -5.13 9.86 8.20
CA LYS A 146 -5.62 9.97 9.58
C LYS A 146 -6.82 9.08 9.85
N ALA A 147 -7.74 8.95 8.89
CA ALA A 147 -8.90 8.07 9.03
C ALA A 147 -8.49 6.59 9.11
N ILE A 148 -7.56 6.15 8.26
CA ILE A 148 -7.05 4.76 8.26
C ILE A 148 -6.33 4.45 9.57
N VAL A 149 -5.40 5.33 10.00
CA VAL A 149 -4.62 5.15 11.22
C VAL A 149 -5.51 5.18 12.47
N LYS A 150 -6.53 6.04 12.50
CA LYS A 150 -7.50 6.07 13.61
C LYS A 150 -8.28 4.76 13.72
N GLN A 151 -8.60 4.13 12.60
CA GLN A 151 -9.35 2.86 12.58
C GLN A 151 -8.45 1.65 12.86
N THR A 152 -7.15 1.77 12.63
CA THR A 152 -6.18 0.66 12.71
C THR A 152 -4.93 1.11 13.46
N SER A 153 -4.98 1.08 14.80
CA SER A 153 -3.98 1.72 15.67
C SER A 153 -2.58 1.10 15.57
N GLU A 154 -2.46 -0.15 15.12
CA GLU A 154 -1.18 -0.87 14.98
C GLU A 154 -0.67 -0.95 13.53
N ILE A 155 -1.27 -0.17 12.63
CA ILE A 155 -0.84 -0.15 11.22
C ILE A 155 0.57 0.42 11.10
N GLN A 156 1.43 -0.27 10.37
CA GLN A 156 2.72 0.27 9.96
C GLN A 156 2.53 1.17 8.74
N VAL A 157 3.10 2.38 8.80
CA VAL A 157 3.03 3.39 7.73
C VAL A 157 4.42 3.68 7.18
#